data_AF-A0A024K432-F1
#
_entry.id   AF-A0A024K432-F1
#
_cell.length_a   1.000
_cell.length_b   1.000
_cell.length_c   1.000
_cell.angle_alpha   90.00
_cell.angle_beta   90.00
_cell.angle_gamma   90.00
#
_symmetry.space_group_name_H-M   'P 1'
#
loop_
_entity.id
_entity.type
_entity.pdbx_description
1 polymer ?
#
loop_
_entity_poly.entity_id
_entity_poly.type
_entity_poly.pdbx_seq_one_letter_code
_entity_poly.pdbx_strand_id
1 'polypeptide(L)'
;MTTTEAVATSELAALLARVNDATKLLQRSTTVPGEVAQLVDSFEPTLGAATPLRLEADPYLTTTLWAAAFRAEKALRRDDDEQQRRDVRIALEQFRHALRDIVENRPYNDDAPVRDVLSKSAEVLAAPQKTLAELLGVSVRQLQRWLADDGTEPAADDAARIRVVGQLVNQLRHSFTGPGVIAWFDREHPVLGQQPIKLLDDPLRYPALLQAATATRAMTA
;
A
#
# COMPACT_ATOMS: atom_id res chain seq x y z
N MET A 1 10.95 10.48 -10.08
CA MET A 1 11.35 10.51 -8.66
C MET A 1 12.33 11.65 -8.40
N THR A 2 11.88 12.72 -7.75
CA THR A 2 12.74 13.84 -7.33
C THR A 2 13.45 13.52 -6.01
N THR A 3 14.60 14.13 -5.74
CA THR A 3 15.37 13.94 -4.49
C THR A 3 14.51 14.12 -3.23
N THR A 4 13.49 14.98 -3.33
CA THR A 4 12.56 15.30 -2.26
C THR A 4 11.57 14.18 -1.93
N GLU A 5 11.14 13.39 -2.92
CA GLU A 5 10.25 12.23 -2.70
C GLU A 5 11.00 11.03 -2.10
N ALA A 6 12.25 10.82 -2.52
CA ALA A 6 13.11 9.78 -1.97
C ALA A 6 13.35 9.98 -0.46
N VAL A 7 13.54 11.22 -0.03
CA VAL A 7 13.70 11.58 1.40
C VAL A 7 12.41 11.31 2.18
N ALA A 8 11.25 11.75 1.67
CA ALA A 8 9.96 11.43 2.29
C ALA A 8 9.65 9.92 2.32
N THR A 9 10.28 9.14 1.43
CA THR A 9 10.22 7.66 1.41
C THR A 9 10.96 7.04 2.58
N SER A 10 12.19 7.49 2.76
CA SER A 10 13.01 7.08 3.89
C SER A 10 12.37 7.47 5.23
N GLU A 11 11.77 8.66 5.33
CA GLU A 11 11.17 9.16 6.56
C GLU A 11 9.95 8.37 7.02
N LEU A 12 8.98 8.08 6.13
CA LEU A 12 7.80 7.28 6.50
C LEU A 12 8.17 5.81 6.80
N ALA A 13 9.12 5.23 6.07
CA ALA A 13 9.62 3.89 6.37
C ALA A 13 10.34 3.83 7.73
N ALA A 14 11.15 4.86 8.05
CA ALA A 14 11.79 4.99 9.34
C ALA A 14 10.77 5.19 10.48
N LEU A 15 9.71 5.99 10.25
CA LEU A 15 8.61 6.13 11.20
C LEU A 15 7.91 4.79 11.44
N LEU A 16 7.64 4.01 10.39
CA LEU A 16 7.03 2.69 10.52
C LEU A 16 7.89 1.73 11.35
N ALA A 17 9.21 1.75 11.15
CA ALA A 17 10.14 0.97 11.97
C ALA A 17 10.07 1.37 13.45
N ARG A 18 10.09 2.68 13.76
CA ARG A 18 9.95 3.19 15.13
C ARG A 18 8.63 2.78 15.78
N VAL A 19 7.52 2.82 15.02
CA VAL A 19 6.19 2.38 15.52
C VAL A 19 6.17 0.87 15.78
N ASN A 20 6.80 0.05 14.92
CA ASN A 20 6.92 -1.39 15.16
C ASN A 20 7.72 -1.71 16.43
N ASP A 21 8.74 -0.93 16.74
CA ASP A 21 9.53 -1.16 17.95
C ASP A 21 8.81 -0.66 19.20
N ALA A 22 8.10 0.47 19.11
CA ALA A 22 7.26 0.97 20.19
C ALA A 22 6.10 0.02 20.53
N THR A 23 5.46 -0.61 19.53
CA THR A 23 4.40 -1.61 19.81
C THR A 23 4.96 -2.85 20.50
N LYS A 24 6.16 -3.33 20.13
CA LYS A 24 6.84 -4.43 20.83
C LYS A 24 7.22 -4.05 22.27
N LEU A 25 7.69 -2.83 22.48
CA LEU A 25 8.03 -2.32 23.81
C LEU A 25 6.76 -2.28 24.69
N LEU A 26 5.70 -1.65 24.18
CA LEU A 26 4.42 -1.50 24.90
C LEU A 26 3.76 -2.85 25.24
N GLN A 27 3.95 -3.88 24.41
CA GLN A 27 3.48 -5.24 24.70
C GLN A 27 4.14 -5.87 25.94
N ARG A 28 5.36 -5.45 26.27
CA ARG A 28 6.14 -5.97 27.40
C ARG A 28 6.04 -5.09 28.65
N SER A 29 5.41 -3.94 28.54
CA SER A 29 5.31 -2.95 29.61
C SER A 29 3.98 -3.03 30.35
N THR A 30 3.99 -2.73 31.64
CA THR A 30 2.79 -2.64 32.47
C THR A 30 2.08 -1.29 32.33
N THR A 31 2.83 -0.23 32.03
CA THR A 31 2.37 1.16 31.79
C THR A 31 2.85 1.63 30.41
N VAL A 32 2.48 2.85 29.99
CA VAL A 32 3.01 3.46 28.76
C VAL A 32 4.44 3.97 29.01
N PRO A 33 5.47 3.45 28.33
CA PRO A 33 6.84 3.95 28.48
C PRO A 33 6.98 5.37 27.92
N GLY A 34 7.85 6.18 28.53
CA GLY A 34 8.09 7.56 28.08
C GLY A 34 8.54 7.65 26.61
N GLU A 35 9.30 6.67 26.13
CA GLU A 35 9.71 6.57 24.72
C GLU A 35 8.51 6.42 23.76
N VAL A 36 7.45 5.71 24.20
CA VAL A 36 6.22 5.56 23.42
C VAL A 36 5.43 6.87 23.39
N ALA A 37 5.38 7.59 24.51
CA ALA A 37 4.75 8.92 24.55
C ALA A 37 5.48 9.91 23.64
N GLN A 38 6.81 9.97 23.69
CA GLN A 38 7.62 10.81 22.81
C GLN A 38 7.45 10.46 21.32
N LEU A 39 7.27 9.17 21.00
CA LEU A 39 6.96 8.77 19.63
C LEU A 39 5.62 9.33 19.17
N VAL A 40 4.58 9.22 20.00
CA VAL A 40 3.24 9.74 19.70
C VAL A 40 3.29 11.25 19.49
N ASP A 41 4.00 11.99 20.35
CA ASP A 41 4.19 13.45 20.21
C ASP A 41 4.92 13.82 18.90
N SER A 42 5.69 12.89 18.33
CA SER A 42 6.39 13.11 17.05
C SER A 42 5.52 12.89 15.81
N PHE A 43 4.28 12.38 15.95
CA PHE A 43 3.44 12.07 14.80
C PHE A 43 3.02 13.33 14.04
N GLU A 44 2.42 14.33 14.70
CA GLU A 44 2.00 15.57 14.05
C GLU A 44 3.13 16.24 13.27
N PRO A 45 4.32 16.52 13.84
CA PRO A 45 5.39 17.19 13.08
C PRO A 45 5.93 16.34 11.94
N THR A 46 6.02 15.01 12.11
CA THR A 46 6.52 14.11 11.06
C THR A 46 5.52 14.00 9.90
N LEU A 47 4.23 13.87 10.21
CA LEU A 47 3.18 13.82 9.20
C LEU A 47 3.00 15.18 8.54
N GLY A 48 2.97 16.27 9.31
CA GLY A 48 2.85 17.64 8.81
C GLY A 48 3.96 18.00 7.83
N ALA A 49 5.21 17.62 8.11
CA ALA A 49 6.34 17.77 7.18
C ALA A 49 6.16 16.99 5.86
N ALA A 50 5.40 15.89 5.89
CA ALA A 50 5.06 15.09 4.71
C ALA A 50 3.80 15.58 3.96
N THR A 51 2.99 16.47 4.53
CA THR A 51 1.58 16.64 4.10
C THR A 51 1.28 17.65 2.98
N PRO A 52 2.02 18.73 2.65
CA PRO A 52 1.45 19.67 1.68
C PRO A 52 1.35 19.12 0.24
N LEU A 53 2.20 18.16 -0.15
CA LEU A 53 2.30 17.66 -1.54
C LEU A 53 2.70 16.18 -1.68
N ARG A 54 3.03 15.43 -0.61
CA ARG A 54 3.78 14.16 -0.73
C ARG A 54 3.05 12.90 -0.27
N LEU A 55 1.89 13.05 0.36
CA LEU A 55 0.96 11.96 0.59
C LEU A 55 -0.08 11.99 -0.53
N GLU A 56 0.33 11.62 -1.76
CA GLU A 56 -0.60 11.09 -2.79
C GLU A 56 -1.12 9.70 -2.37
N ALA A 57 -1.34 9.51 -1.08
CA ALA A 57 -1.86 8.29 -0.53
C ALA A 57 -3.39 8.35 -0.61
N ASP A 58 -4.00 7.18 -0.79
CA ASP A 58 -5.43 6.93 -0.67
C ASP A 58 -6.05 7.82 0.45
N PRO A 59 -7.00 8.72 0.13
CA PRO A 59 -7.64 9.62 1.10
C PRO A 59 -8.17 8.91 2.35
N TYR A 60 -8.61 7.66 2.18
CA TYR A 60 -9.05 6.82 3.29
C TYR A 60 -7.88 6.46 4.23
N LEU A 61 -6.72 6.07 3.68
CA LEU A 61 -5.54 5.74 4.47
C LEU A 61 -4.99 6.98 5.18
N THR A 62 -4.93 8.12 4.51
CA THR A 62 -4.49 9.38 5.10
C THR A 62 -5.41 9.81 6.25
N THR A 63 -6.74 9.71 6.06
CA THR A 63 -7.71 9.99 7.12
C THR A 63 -7.57 9.02 8.30
N THR A 64 -7.40 7.73 8.01
CA THR A 64 -7.22 6.69 9.04
C THR A 64 -5.93 6.92 9.84
N LEU A 65 -4.84 7.30 9.17
CA LEU A 65 -3.56 7.60 9.79
C LEU A 65 -3.67 8.78 10.77
N TRP A 66 -4.24 9.90 10.34
CA TRP A 66 -4.45 11.08 11.19
C TRP A 66 -5.42 10.81 12.34
N ALA A 67 -6.51 10.06 12.10
CA ALA A 67 -7.43 9.67 13.16
C ALA A 67 -6.76 8.78 14.21
N ALA A 68 -5.89 7.86 13.79
CA ALA A 68 -5.13 7.01 14.71
C ALA A 68 -4.08 7.80 15.52
N ALA A 69 -3.39 8.76 14.89
CA ALA A 69 -2.46 9.66 15.59
C ALA A 69 -3.17 10.46 16.68
N PHE A 70 -4.31 11.08 16.34
CA PHE A 70 -5.13 11.83 17.29
C PHE A 70 -5.65 10.95 18.45
N ARG A 71 -6.05 9.70 18.15
CA ARG A 71 -6.45 8.74 19.19
C ARG A 71 -5.29 8.39 20.12
N ALA A 72 -4.08 8.24 19.60
CA ALA A 72 -2.91 7.92 20.41
C ALA A 72 -2.59 9.07 21.39
N GLU A 73 -2.59 10.32 20.92
CA GLU A 73 -2.41 11.50 21.79
C GLU A 73 -3.49 11.59 22.87
N LYS A 74 -4.76 11.37 22.49
CA LYS A 74 -5.87 11.38 23.45
C LYS A 74 -5.72 10.27 24.49
N ALA A 75 -5.25 9.09 24.08
CA ALA A 75 -5.03 7.95 24.97
C ALA A 75 -3.94 8.21 26.01
N LEU A 76 -2.92 9.03 25.70
CA LEU A 76 -1.90 9.44 26.67
C LEU A 76 -2.47 10.25 27.85
N ARG A 77 -3.65 10.86 27.71
CA ARG A 77 -4.27 11.70 28.74
C ARG A 77 -5.23 10.93 29.68
N ARG A 78 -5.22 9.60 29.65
CA ARG A 78 -6.02 8.77 30.57
C ARG A 78 -5.39 8.78 31.96
N ASP A 79 -6.22 8.89 32.98
CA ASP A 79 -5.78 8.89 34.39
C ASP A 79 -5.45 7.49 34.92
N ASP A 80 -6.03 6.45 34.31
CA ASP A 80 -5.80 5.05 34.67
C ASP A 80 -4.74 4.42 33.75
N ASP A 81 -3.63 3.96 34.34
CA ASP A 81 -2.46 3.43 33.63
C ASP A 81 -2.79 2.21 32.75
N GLU A 82 -3.69 1.33 33.20
CA GLU A 82 -4.06 0.13 32.45
C GLU A 82 -4.88 0.50 31.21
N GLN A 83 -5.86 1.38 31.38
CA GLN A 83 -6.69 1.90 30.30
C GLN A 83 -5.88 2.78 29.34
N GLN A 84 -4.96 3.60 29.86
CA GLN A 84 -3.99 4.38 29.09
C GLN A 84 -3.18 3.47 28.17
N ARG A 85 -2.52 2.45 28.75
CA ARG A 85 -1.72 1.47 27.99
C ARG A 85 -2.56 0.76 26.93
N ARG A 86 -3.76 0.31 27.28
CA ARG A 86 -4.67 -0.39 26.36
C ARG A 86 -5.06 0.50 25.18
N ASP A 87 -5.49 1.72 25.45
CA ASP A 87 -5.97 2.66 24.42
C ASP A 87 -4.80 3.09 23.50
N VAL A 88 -3.62 3.36 24.07
CA VAL A 88 -2.40 3.68 23.28
C VAL A 88 -2.01 2.51 22.39
N ARG A 89 -2.07 1.26 22.89
CA ARG A 89 -1.76 0.07 22.09
C ARG A 89 -2.68 -0.08 20.89
N ILE A 90 -3.98 0.13 21.09
CA ILE A 90 -4.97 0.06 20.00
C ILE A 90 -4.70 1.15 18.96
N ALA A 91 -4.47 2.39 19.41
CA ALA A 91 -4.22 3.51 18.51
C ALA A 91 -2.92 3.33 17.71
N LEU A 92 -1.83 2.88 18.35
CA LEU A 92 -0.57 2.59 17.67
C LEU A 92 -0.70 1.47 16.65
N GLU A 93 -1.49 0.44 16.94
CA GLU A 93 -1.70 -0.66 15.98
C GLU A 93 -2.48 -0.16 14.75
N GLN A 94 -3.52 0.66 14.95
CA GLN A 94 -4.24 1.30 13.85
C GLN A 94 -3.34 2.22 13.03
N PHE A 95 -2.49 3.01 13.69
CA PHE A 95 -1.52 3.88 13.05
C PHE A 95 -0.50 3.09 12.22
N ARG A 96 0.05 2.03 12.80
CA ARG A 96 1.00 1.10 12.17
C ARG A 96 0.42 0.49 10.90
N HIS A 97 -0.83 0.03 10.95
CA HIS A 97 -1.50 -0.53 9.78
C HIS A 97 -1.67 0.51 8.67
N ALA A 98 -2.21 1.69 8.98
CA ALA A 98 -2.39 2.75 7.99
C ALA A 98 -1.05 3.19 7.38
N LEU A 99 -0.02 3.38 8.21
CA LEU A 99 1.31 3.80 7.76
C LEU A 99 1.99 2.73 6.90
N ARG A 100 1.88 1.46 7.30
CA ARG A 100 2.39 0.34 6.52
C ARG A 100 1.71 0.31 5.15
N ASP A 101 0.40 0.42 5.10
CA ASP A 101 -0.34 0.37 3.84
C ASP A 101 0.04 1.57 2.94
N ILE A 102 0.30 2.75 3.51
CA ILE A 102 0.84 3.92 2.76
C ILE A 102 2.24 3.63 2.20
N VAL A 103 3.13 3.07 3.01
CA VAL A 103 4.49 2.72 2.58
C VAL A 103 4.48 1.62 1.50
N GLU A 104 3.61 0.62 1.66
CA GLU A 104 3.44 -0.51 0.72
C GLU A 104 2.75 -0.10 -0.59
N ASN A 105 1.88 0.92 -0.57
CA ASN A 105 1.19 1.43 -1.75
C ASN A 105 2.07 2.32 -2.63
N ARG A 106 3.10 2.95 -2.03
CA ARG A 106 3.94 3.94 -2.73
C ARG A 106 4.58 3.46 -4.05
N PRO A 107 5.02 2.20 -4.20
CA PRO A 107 5.56 1.69 -5.45
C PRO A 107 4.55 1.59 -6.58
N TYR A 108 3.27 1.87 -6.31
CA TYR A 108 2.16 1.84 -7.25
C TYR A 108 1.59 3.24 -7.53
N ASN A 109 2.23 4.29 -7.00
CA ASN A 109 1.89 5.68 -7.29
C ASN A 109 2.21 6.02 -8.76
N ASP A 110 1.56 7.07 -9.30
CA ASP A 110 1.67 7.44 -10.71
C ASP A 110 3.12 7.74 -11.15
N ASP A 111 3.91 8.32 -10.24
CA ASP A 111 5.32 8.69 -10.44
C ASP A 111 6.33 7.56 -10.16
N ALA A 112 5.87 6.37 -9.74
CA ALA A 112 6.75 5.23 -9.51
C ALA A 112 7.39 4.76 -10.83
N PRO A 113 8.69 4.38 -10.84
CA PRO A 113 9.30 3.76 -12.01
C PRO A 113 8.52 2.51 -12.42
N VAL A 114 8.14 2.42 -13.69
CA VAL A 114 7.27 1.34 -14.21
C VAL A 114 7.87 -0.04 -13.97
N ARG A 115 9.22 -0.14 -14.01
CA ARG A 115 9.94 -1.38 -13.70
C ARG A 115 9.79 -1.79 -12.23
N ASP A 116 9.75 -0.85 -11.30
CA ASP A 116 9.53 -1.15 -9.88
C ASP A 116 8.11 -1.63 -9.63
N VAL A 117 7.12 -1.00 -10.29
CA VAL A 117 5.72 -1.45 -10.28
C VAL A 117 5.64 -2.89 -10.78
N LEU A 118 6.29 -3.18 -11.91
CA LEU A 118 6.28 -4.52 -12.52
C LEU A 118 6.92 -5.56 -11.61
N SER A 119 8.13 -5.32 -11.11
CA SER A 119 8.87 -6.25 -10.26
C SER A 119 8.11 -6.56 -8.97
N LYS A 120 7.58 -5.54 -8.29
CA LYS A 120 6.79 -5.74 -7.06
C LYS A 120 5.47 -6.44 -7.33
N SER A 121 4.81 -6.15 -8.45
CA SER A 121 3.59 -6.87 -8.85
C SER A 121 3.90 -8.36 -9.04
N ALA A 122 5.01 -8.68 -9.71
CA ALA A 122 5.44 -10.05 -9.95
C ALA A 122 5.75 -10.78 -8.63
N GLU A 123 6.41 -10.11 -7.68
CA GLU A 123 6.68 -10.65 -6.34
C GLU A 123 5.39 -10.95 -5.55
N VAL A 124 4.45 -10.01 -5.52
CA VAL A 124 3.16 -10.17 -4.81
C VAL A 124 2.35 -11.32 -5.40
N LEU A 125 2.32 -11.42 -6.72
CA LEU A 125 1.57 -12.48 -7.41
C LEU A 125 2.24 -13.85 -7.26
N ALA A 126 3.59 -13.87 -7.21
CA ALA A 126 4.41 -15.07 -7.18
C ALA A 126 3.97 -16.11 -8.24
N ALA A 127 3.47 -15.64 -9.39
CA ALA A 127 2.88 -16.46 -10.43
C ALA A 127 3.93 -16.87 -11.49
N PRO A 128 3.69 -17.98 -12.23
CA PRO A 128 4.55 -18.34 -13.35
C PRO A 128 4.67 -17.20 -14.37
N GLN A 129 5.86 -17.02 -14.96
CA GLN A 129 6.11 -15.95 -15.93
C GLN A 129 5.14 -15.96 -17.12
N LYS A 130 4.66 -17.14 -17.53
CA LYS A 130 3.63 -17.26 -18.56
C LYS A 130 2.33 -16.56 -18.16
N THR A 131 1.86 -16.78 -16.94
CA THR A 131 0.64 -16.15 -16.40
C THR A 131 0.81 -14.64 -16.26
N LEU A 132 1.97 -14.18 -15.78
CA LEU A 132 2.27 -12.75 -15.71
C LEU A 132 2.30 -12.10 -17.10
N ALA A 133 2.87 -12.78 -18.09
CA ALA A 133 2.92 -12.31 -19.47
C ALA A 133 1.51 -12.23 -20.10
N GLU A 134 0.66 -13.23 -19.83
CA GLU A 134 -0.75 -13.23 -20.25
C GLU A 134 -1.53 -12.07 -19.60
N LEU A 135 -1.36 -11.85 -18.29
CA LEU A 135 -1.99 -10.73 -17.57
C LEU A 135 -1.61 -9.37 -18.14
N LEU A 136 -0.34 -9.22 -18.54
CA LEU A 136 0.20 -8.00 -19.15
C LEU A 136 -0.02 -7.94 -20.67
N GLY A 137 -0.57 -8.99 -21.29
CA GLY A 137 -0.78 -9.04 -22.74
C GLY A 137 0.48 -9.01 -23.58
N VAL A 138 1.61 -9.49 -23.03
CA VAL A 138 2.92 -9.49 -23.69
C VAL A 138 3.47 -10.90 -23.83
N SER A 139 4.55 -11.05 -24.61
CA SER A 139 5.28 -12.31 -24.66
C SER A 139 6.13 -12.52 -23.40
N VAL A 140 6.36 -13.78 -23.01
CA VAL A 140 7.26 -14.12 -21.89
C VAL A 140 8.66 -13.53 -22.08
N ARG A 141 9.17 -13.51 -23.31
CA ARG A 141 10.48 -12.92 -23.63
C ARG A 141 10.51 -11.41 -23.39
N GLN A 142 9.43 -10.71 -23.70
CA GLN A 142 9.31 -9.28 -23.43
C GLN A 142 9.24 -9.00 -21.94
N LEU A 143 8.46 -9.78 -21.18
CA LEU A 143 8.41 -9.71 -19.72
C LEU A 143 9.80 -9.93 -19.10
N GLN A 144 10.51 -10.99 -19.50
CA GLN A 144 11.87 -11.27 -19.01
C GLN A 144 12.84 -10.12 -19.30
N ARG A 145 12.75 -9.51 -20.49
CA ARG A 145 13.56 -8.35 -20.85
C ARG A 145 13.26 -7.12 -20.00
N TRP A 146 12.04 -6.92 -19.54
CA TRP A 146 11.68 -5.81 -18.66
C TRP A 146 12.12 -6.02 -17.21
N LEU A 147 12.12 -7.28 -16.76
CA LEU A 147 12.52 -7.68 -15.41
C LEU A 147 14.04 -7.79 -15.22
N ALA A 148 14.83 -7.92 -16.29
CA ALA A 148 16.29 -7.94 -16.20
C ALA A 148 16.84 -6.60 -15.70
N ASP A 149 17.94 -6.60 -14.93
CA ASP A 149 18.53 -5.41 -14.31
C ASP A 149 18.92 -4.33 -15.34
N ASP A 150 19.46 -4.74 -16.49
CA ASP A 150 19.82 -3.91 -17.65
C ASP A 150 18.74 -3.91 -18.75
N GLY A 151 17.52 -4.29 -18.37
CA GLY A 151 16.36 -4.41 -19.24
C GLY A 151 15.90 -3.11 -19.91
N THR A 152 15.29 -3.25 -21.08
CA THR A 152 14.65 -2.12 -21.78
C THR A 152 13.41 -1.64 -21.04
N GLU A 153 13.15 -0.34 -21.04
CA GLU A 153 11.95 0.22 -20.42
C GLU A 153 10.69 -0.13 -21.26
N PRO A 154 9.54 -0.42 -20.62
CA PRO A 154 8.28 -0.61 -21.34
C PRO A 154 7.86 0.63 -22.13
N ALA A 155 7.20 0.44 -23.26
CA ALA A 155 6.63 1.55 -24.03
C ALA A 155 5.50 2.25 -23.24
N ALA A 156 5.07 3.44 -23.65
CA ALA A 156 4.07 4.22 -22.91
C ALA A 156 2.74 3.47 -22.69
N ASP A 157 2.25 2.75 -23.70
CA ASP A 157 1.01 1.97 -23.60
C ASP A 157 1.18 0.76 -22.65
N ASP A 158 2.31 0.06 -22.75
CA ASP A 158 2.67 -1.04 -21.84
C ASP A 158 2.80 -0.52 -20.40
N ALA A 159 3.38 0.66 -20.22
CA ALA A 159 3.55 1.30 -18.92
C ALA A 159 2.20 1.65 -18.28
N ALA A 160 1.22 2.10 -19.05
CA ALA A 160 -0.13 2.35 -18.54
C ALA A 160 -0.79 1.04 -18.05
N ARG A 161 -0.66 -0.04 -18.82
CA ARG A 161 -1.17 -1.36 -18.42
C ARG A 161 -0.46 -1.91 -17.18
N ILE A 162 0.87 -1.80 -17.12
CA ILE A 162 1.66 -2.23 -15.95
C ILE A 162 1.22 -1.46 -14.71
N ARG A 163 1.03 -0.13 -14.81
CA ARG A 163 0.56 0.69 -13.69
C ARG A 163 -0.81 0.26 -13.19
N VAL A 164 -1.82 0.13 -14.08
CA VAL A 164 -3.16 -0.28 -13.64
C VAL A 164 -3.16 -1.69 -13.07
N VAL A 165 -2.42 -2.63 -13.66
CA VAL A 165 -2.30 -3.99 -13.12
C VAL A 165 -1.64 -3.95 -11.75
N GLY A 166 -0.59 -3.17 -11.58
CA GLY A 166 0.05 -2.97 -10.29
C GLY A 166 -0.91 -2.40 -9.24
N GLN A 167 -1.67 -1.36 -9.58
CA GLN A 167 -2.67 -0.77 -8.68
C GLN A 167 -3.76 -1.79 -8.28
N LEU A 168 -4.23 -2.60 -9.23
CA LEU A 168 -5.19 -3.68 -8.96
C LEU A 168 -4.61 -4.75 -8.05
N VAL A 169 -3.38 -5.23 -8.32
CA VAL A 169 -2.66 -6.19 -7.48
C VAL A 169 -2.47 -5.63 -6.07
N ASN A 170 -2.06 -4.36 -5.98
CA ASN A 170 -1.84 -3.63 -4.75
C ASN A 170 -3.12 -3.53 -3.90
N GLN A 171 -4.26 -3.30 -4.54
CA GLN A 171 -5.55 -3.28 -3.88
C GLN A 171 -6.00 -4.69 -3.44
N LEU A 172 -5.89 -5.68 -4.33
CA LEU A 172 -6.45 -7.01 -4.13
C LEU A 172 -5.65 -7.87 -3.14
N ARG A 173 -4.33 -7.65 -2.99
CA ARG A 173 -3.48 -8.41 -2.06
C ARG A 173 -3.91 -8.32 -0.58
N HIS A 174 -4.71 -7.31 -0.24
CA HIS A 174 -5.24 -7.15 1.11
C HIS A 174 -6.42 -8.08 1.39
N SER A 175 -7.08 -8.61 0.36
CA SER A 175 -8.20 -9.56 0.49
C SER A 175 -7.89 -10.96 -0.07
N PHE A 176 -6.88 -11.08 -0.93
CA PHE A 176 -6.54 -12.32 -1.61
C PHE A 176 -5.04 -12.65 -1.55
N THR A 177 -4.73 -13.94 -1.64
CA THR A 177 -3.37 -14.43 -1.93
C THR A 177 -3.03 -14.19 -3.41
N GLY A 178 -1.75 -14.27 -3.79
CA GLY A 178 -1.31 -14.13 -5.19
C GLY A 178 -2.15 -14.94 -6.20
N PRO A 179 -2.37 -16.26 -6.00
CA PRO A 179 -3.27 -17.05 -6.84
C PRO A 179 -4.73 -16.57 -6.83
N GLY A 180 -5.22 -16.04 -5.71
CA GLY A 180 -6.55 -15.44 -5.62
C GLY A 180 -6.67 -14.15 -6.42
N VAL A 181 -5.62 -13.32 -6.45
CA VAL A 181 -5.55 -12.13 -7.31
C VAL A 181 -5.57 -12.52 -8.79
N ILE A 182 -4.80 -13.53 -9.20
CA ILE A 182 -4.84 -14.06 -10.59
C ILE A 182 -6.26 -14.55 -10.92
N ALA A 183 -6.87 -15.34 -10.04
CA ALA A 183 -8.23 -15.84 -10.25
C ALA A 183 -9.28 -14.73 -10.35
N TRP A 184 -9.06 -13.57 -9.72
CA TRP A 184 -9.92 -12.40 -9.87
C TRP A 184 -9.89 -11.86 -11.30
N PHE A 185 -8.74 -11.86 -11.97
CA PHE A 185 -8.60 -11.44 -13.37
C PHE A 185 -9.23 -12.40 -14.37
N ASP A 186 -9.19 -13.71 -14.08
CA ASP A 186 -9.64 -14.77 -14.99
C ASP A 186 -11.11 -15.15 -14.84
N ARG A 187 -11.77 -14.74 -13.76
CA ARG A 187 -13.19 -15.04 -13.51
C ARG A 187 -14.08 -13.92 -14.01
N GLU A 188 -15.26 -14.28 -14.49
CA GLU A 188 -16.29 -13.30 -14.81
C GLU A 188 -16.65 -12.53 -13.53
N HIS A 189 -16.49 -11.21 -13.56
CA HIS A 189 -16.72 -10.37 -12.40
C HIS A 189 -18.18 -9.88 -12.40
N PRO A 190 -18.96 -10.13 -11.32
CA PRO A 190 -20.42 -9.88 -11.31
C PRO A 190 -20.83 -8.45 -11.68
N VAL A 191 -20.04 -7.45 -11.26
CA VAL A 191 -20.31 -6.03 -11.55
C VAL A 191 -19.81 -5.61 -12.93
N LEU A 192 -18.76 -6.25 -13.45
CA LEU A 192 -18.16 -5.87 -14.73
C LEU A 192 -18.78 -6.65 -15.90
N GLY A 193 -19.47 -7.75 -15.63
CA GLY A 193 -20.15 -8.61 -16.63
C GLY A 193 -19.19 -9.38 -17.54
N GLN A 194 -17.89 -9.35 -17.26
CA GLN A 194 -16.87 -10.06 -18.02
C GLN A 194 -15.61 -10.26 -17.16
N GLN A 195 -14.65 -11.02 -17.68
CA GLN A 195 -13.35 -11.22 -17.05
C GLN A 195 -12.56 -9.90 -17.02
N PRO A 196 -12.04 -9.46 -15.85
CA PRO A 196 -11.25 -8.23 -15.75
C PRO A 196 -10.04 -8.20 -16.69
N ILE A 197 -9.40 -9.34 -16.97
CA ILE A 197 -8.27 -9.40 -17.90
C ILE A 197 -8.63 -8.92 -19.32
N LYS A 198 -9.89 -9.11 -19.75
CA LYS A 198 -10.38 -8.66 -21.08
C LYS A 198 -10.63 -7.16 -21.16
N LEU A 199 -10.71 -6.49 -20.01
CA LEU A 199 -10.89 -5.04 -19.93
C LEU A 199 -9.54 -4.30 -19.95
N LEU A 200 -8.42 -5.01 -19.74
CA LEU A 200 -7.09 -4.39 -19.70
C LEU A 200 -6.59 -3.90 -21.06
N ASP A 201 -7.20 -4.38 -22.15
CA ASP A 201 -6.87 -3.98 -23.52
C ASP A 201 -7.46 -2.61 -23.89
N ASP A 202 -8.34 -2.04 -23.07
CA ASP A 202 -8.94 -0.71 -23.26
C ASP A 202 -8.65 0.21 -22.05
N PRO A 203 -7.73 1.18 -22.17
CA PRO A 203 -7.40 2.14 -21.11
C PRO A 203 -8.61 2.91 -20.56
N LEU A 204 -9.67 3.11 -21.35
CA LEU A 204 -10.89 3.79 -20.90
C LEU A 204 -11.66 2.97 -19.84
N ARG A 205 -11.35 1.67 -19.70
CA ARG A 205 -11.98 0.78 -18.73
C ARG A 205 -11.21 0.68 -17.40
N TYR A 206 -10.00 1.26 -17.32
CA TYR A 206 -9.16 1.19 -16.11
C TYR A 206 -9.85 1.76 -14.85
N PRO A 207 -10.56 2.89 -14.90
CA PRO A 207 -11.27 3.39 -13.73
C PRO A 207 -12.32 2.41 -13.18
N ALA A 208 -13.05 1.70 -14.06
CA ALA A 208 -14.05 0.73 -13.66
C ALA A 208 -13.43 -0.51 -13.00
N LEU A 209 -12.26 -0.96 -13.50
CA LEU A 209 -11.49 -2.04 -12.89
C LEU A 209 -11.03 -1.68 -11.48
N LEU A 210 -10.47 -0.48 -11.30
CA LEU A 210 -10.02 0.01 -10.01
C LEU A 210 -11.17 0.12 -9.02
N GLN A 211 -12.31 0.67 -9.43
CA GLN A 211 -13.51 0.73 -8.58
C GLN A 211 -14.00 -0.65 -8.13
N ALA A 212 -14.00 -1.65 -9.02
CA ALA A 212 -14.38 -3.02 -8.67
C ALA A 212 -13.41 -3.66 -7.67
N ALA A 213 -12.12 -3.43 -7.82
CA ALA A 213 -11.10 -3.88 -6.87
C ALA A 213 -11.27 -3.18 -5.50
N THR A 214 -11.55 -1.87 -5.48
CA THR A 214 -11.86 -1.11 -4.26
C THR A 214 -13.09 -1.66 -3.54
N ALA A 215 -14.18 -1.92 -4.27
CA ALA A 215 -15.42 -2.46 -3.70
C ALA A 215 -15.21 -3.84 -3.06
N THR A 216 -14.31 -4.67 -3.60
CA THR A 216 -13.97 -5.97 -3.02
C THR A 216 -13.45 -5.84 -1.59
N ARG A 217 -12.64 -4.80 -1.28
CA ARG A 217 -12.15 -4.53 0.08
C ARG A 217 -13.25 -4.03 1.02
N ALA A 218 -14.19 -3.24 0.52
CA ALA A 218 -15.30 -2.74 1.32
C ALA A 218 -16.28 -3.85 1.74
N MET A 219 -16.32 -4.97 1.01
CA MET A 219 -17.15 -6.13 1.34
C MET A 219 -16.48 -7.14 2.29
N THR A 220 -15.15 -7.09 2.44
CA THR A 220 -14.37 -8.03 3.26
C THR A 220 -13.89 -7.44 4.59
N ALA A 221 -13.99 -6.12 4.77
CA ALA A 221 -13.68 -5.40 6.01
C ALA A 221 -14.92 -5.25 6.91
#